data_AF-A0A7K2Q1H6-F1
#
_entry.id   AF-A0A7K2Q1H6-F1
#
_cell.length_a   1.000
_cell.length_b   1.000
_cell.length_c   1.000
_cell.angle_alpha   90.00
_cell.angle_beta   90.00
_cell.angle_gamma   90.00
#
_symmetry.space_group_name_H-M   'P 1'
#
loop_
_entity.id
_entity.type
_entity.pdbx_description
1 polymer ?
#
loop_
_entity_poly.entity_id
_entity_poly.type
_entity_poly.pdbx_seq_one_letter_code
_entity_poly.pdbx_strand_id
1 'polypeptide(L)' 'AETQPQASALRERIAAELGIRVLIWGWPGGGGIRICGQIYNRPEEYERLAAALPAYL' A
#
# COMPACT_ATOMS: atom_id res chain seq x y z
N ALA A 1 9.55 -4.96 -1.37
CA ALA A 1 9.10 -5.57 -2.64
C ALA A 1 9.81 -4.86 -3.79
N GLU A 2 10.87 -5.45 -4.33
CA GLU A 2 11.85 -4.75 -5.18
C GLU A 2 11.62 -4.97 -6.67
N THR A 3 10.91 -6.05 -7.04
CA THR A 3 10.52 -6.35 -8.42
C THR A 3 9.04 -6.05 -8.68
N GLN A 4 8.66 -5.87 -9.93
CA GLN A 4 7.26 -5.62 -10.28
C GLN A 4 6.29 -6.77 -9.88
N PRO A 5 6.66 -8.06 -10.04
CA PRO A 5 5.85 -9.16 -9.49
C PRO A 5 5.70 -9.09 -7.97
N GLN A 6 6.78 -8.80 -7.23
CA GLN A 6 6.73 -8.65 -5.78
C GLN A 6 5.85 -7.45 -5.36
N ALA A 7 5.97 -6.33 -6.06
CA ALA A 7 5.16 -5.13 -5.81
C ALA A 7 3.67 -5.41 -6.07
N SER A 8 3.37 -6.18 -7.12
CA SER A 8 2.00 -6.61 -7.45
C SER A 8 1.43 -7.56 -6.40
N ALA A 9 2.22 -8.53 -5.96
CA ALA A 9 1.81 -9.46 -4.90
C ALA A 9 1.54 -8.72 -3.58
N LEU A 10 2.42 -7.79 -3.19
CA LEU A 10 2.24 -6.99 -2.00
C LEU A 10 0.98 -6.11 -2.08
N ARG A 11 0.72 -5.50 -3.24
CA ARG A 11 -0.49 -4.72 -3.48
C ARG A 11 -1.76 -5.56 -3.32
N GLU A 12 -1.78 -6.79 -3.82
CA GLU A 12 -2.94 -7.66 -3.69
C GLU A 12 -3.15 -8.14 -2.25
N ARG A 13 -2.09 -8.42 -1.48
CA ARG A 13 -2.23 -8.74 -0.06
C ARG A 13 -2.83 -7.58 0.74
N ILE A 14 -2.31 -6.37 0.57
CA ILE A 14 -2.86 -5.17 1.23
C ILE A 14 -4.33 -4.97 0.88
N ALA A 15 -4.69 -5.17 -0.39
CA ALA A 15 -6.08 -5.06 -0.83
C ALA A 15 -6.99 -6.13 -0.20
N ALA A 16 -6.52 -7.38 -0.13
CA ALA A 16 -7.28 -8.48 0.44
C ALA A 16 -7.46 -8.35 1.97
N GLU A 17 -6.43 -7.93 2.68
CA GLU A 17 -6.41 -7.90 4.14
C GLU A 17 -7.00 -6.60 4.72
N LEU A 18 -6.74 -5.46 4.09
CA LEU A 18 -7.20 -4.16 4.59
C LEU A 18 -8.41 -3.61 3.83
N GLY A 19 -8.72 -4.15 2.65
CA GLY A 19 -9.72 -3.57 1.76
C GLY A 19 -9.28 -2.22 1.17
N ILE A 20 -7.97 -1.96 1.10
CA ILE A 20 -7.40 -0.67 0.64
C ILE A 20 -6.59 -0.89 -0.62
N ARG A 21 -6.82 -0.08 -1.66
CA ARG A 21 -6.03 -0.10 -2.90
C ARG A 21 -4.96 0.98 -2.86
N VAL A 22 -3.71 0.55 -3.05
CA VAL A 22 -2.53 1.42 -3.15
C VAL A 22 -1.74 1.12 -4.42
N LEU A 23 -0.83 2.02 -4.80
CA LEU A 23 0.18 1.72 -5.79
C LEU A 23 1.52 1.48 -5.10
N ILE A 24 2.25 0.45 -5.52
CA ILE A 24 3.55 0.08 -4.97
C ILE A 24 4.58 0.18 -6.09
N TRP A 25 5.65 0.93 -5.83
CA TRP A 25 6.80 1.02 -6.71
C TRP A 25 8.01 0.40 -6.00
N GLY A 26 8.48 -0.73 -6.49
CA GLY A 26 9.71 -1.37 -6.00
C GLY A 26 10.94 -0.93 -6.80
N TRP A 27 12.09 -0.82 -6.13
CA TRP A 27 13.40 -0.74 -6.77
C TRP A 27 14.42 -1.53 -5.95
N PRO A 28 15.58 -1.90 -6.51
CA PRO A 28 16.60 -2.62 -5.74
C PRO A 28 16.99 -1.89 -4.46
N GLY A 29 16.90 -2.57 -3.32
CA GLY A 29 17.17 -2.00 -1.99
C GLY A 29 16.08 -1.09 -1.42
N GLY A 30 14.89 -1.00 -2.02
CA GLY A 30 13.81 -0.20 -1.46
C GLY A 30 12.51 -0.18 -2.26
N GLY A 31 11.72 0.87 -2.00
CA GLY A 31 10.45 1.07 -2.66
C GLY A 31 9.65 2.19 -2.02
N GLY A 32 8.52 2.50 -2.65
CA GLY A 32 7.55 3.47 -2.15
C GLY A 32 6.13 2.96 -2.33
N ILE A 33 5.24 3.45 -1.46
CA ILE A 33 3.80 3.32 -1.62
C ILE A 33 3.26 4.69 -1.99
N ARG A 34 2.49 4.76 -3.08
CA ARG A 34 1.76 5.96 -3.48
C ARG A 34 0.30 5.80 -3.09
N ILE A 35 -0.19 6.78 -2.35
CA ILE A 35 -1.60 6.93 -1.98
C ILE A 35 -2.17 8.09 -2.81
N CYS A 36 -3.37 7.92 -3.33
CA CYS A 36 -4.10 8.98 -4.00
C CYS A 36 -5.28 9.39 -3.13
N GLY A 37 -5.35 10.66 -2.75
CA GLY A 37 -6.54 11.19 -2.11
C GLY A 37 -7.66 11.44 -3.11
N GLN A 38 -8.87 11.07 -2.73
CA GLN A 38 -10.09 11.27 -3.51
C GLN A 38 -11.10 12.05 -2.66
N ILE A 39 -12.00 12.79 -3.31
CA ILE A 39 -13.02 13.61 -2.64
C ILE A 39 -13.95 12.80 -1.71
N TYR A 40 -14.04 11.49 -1.92
CA TYR A 40 -14.84 10.58 -1.12
C TYR A 40 -14.06 9.94 0.04
N ASN A 41 -12.75 10.14 0.13
CA ASN A 41 -11.97 9.57 1.21
C ASN A 41 -12.19 10.33 2.51
N ARG A 42 -12.07 9.61 3.62
CA ARG A 42 -12.15 10.17 4.97
C ARG A 42 -10.80 10.09 5.69
N PRO A 43 -10.45 11.05 6.57
CA PRO A 43 -9.17 11.03 7.30
C PRO A 43 -8.89 9.70 8.01
N GLU A 44 -9.91 9.09 8.60
CA GLU A 44 -9.79 7.85 9.38
C GLU A 44 -9.34 6.65 8.52
N GLU A 45 -9.60 6.69 7.20
CA GLU A 45 -9.14 5.66 6.27
C GLU A 45 -7.61 5.68 6.11
N TYR A 46 -7.01 6.87 6.14
CA TYR A 46 -5.55 7.03 6.08
C TYR A 46 -4.88 6.66 7.39
N GLU A 47 -5.52 7.00 8.52
CA GLU A 47 -5.04 6.58 9.85
C GLU A 47 -5.00 5.06 9.97
N ARG A 48 -6.07 4.38 9.54
CA ARG A 48 -6.13 2.91 9.50
C ARG A 48 -5.04 2.33 8.61
N LEU A 49 -4.81 2.90 7.43
CA LEU A 49 -3.74 2.47 6.53
C LEU A 49 -2.36 2.66 7.21
N ALA A 50 -2.09 3.84 7.76
CA ALA A 50 -0.81 4.17 8.40
C ALA A 50 -0.51 3.23 9.59
N ALA A 51 -1.52 2.90 10.40
CA ALA A 51 -1.38 1.97 11.50
C ALA A 51 -1.09 0.52 11.06
N ALA A 52 -1.62 0.10 9.90
CA ALA A 52 -1.46 -1.27 9.40
C ALA A 52 -0.18 -1.49 8.58
N LEU A 53 0.34 -0.46 7.90
CA LEU A 53 1.49 -0.58 7.00
C LEU A 53 2.76 -1.23 7.61
N PRO A 54 3.13 -0.98 8.88
CA PRO A 54 4.31 -1.63 9.48
C PRO A 54 4.26 -3.16 9.49
N ALA A 55 3.07 -3.78 9.45
CA ALA A 55 2.92 -5.23 9.36
C ALA A 55 3.33 -5.83 8.00
N TYR A 56 3.60 -4.98 7.00
CA TYR A 56 3.96 -5.36 5.63
C TYR A 56 5.42 -5.08 5.25
N LEU A 57 6.26 -4.73 6.23
CA LEU A 57 7.70 -4.54 6.05
C LEU A 57 8.42 -5.84 5.68
#